data_AF-A0A1V5I284-F1
#
_entry.id   AF-A0A1V5I284-F1
#
_cell.length_a   1.000
_cell.length_b   1.000
_cell.length_c   1.000
_cell.angle_alpha   90.00
_cell.angle_beta   90.00
_cell.angle_gamma   90.00
#
_symmetry.space_group_name_H-M   'P 1'
#
loop_
_entity.id
_entity.type
_entity.pdbx_description
1 polymer ?
#
loop_
_entity_poly.entity_id
_entity_poly.type
_entity_poly.pdbx_seq_one_letter_code
_entity_poly.pdbx_strand_id
1 'polypeptide(L)'
;MFISSDRTLGKSFIFLVVMSTILAGLSAAVFLLVAPEVRTDIFWASFWVILFALVLSFSYLIFHAVVGRDDFAPIPLLLGISRTVALYEVFVLVTVLICLFYPRLSLTACLAVHIAGFLVLVGGGGLITVLSLTARETDMGASLKRSRLFVQMTRVASLIDELSLSPFAAQASDLADALKKLRLAIQMTNPDSSDGLEVEELLVLAVDAVEEKTRRFLSSGSDLERRSVLGESAPLIEKAFNALRRGEAPPRTPEQTGVK
;
A
#
# COMPACT_ATOMS: atom_id res chain seq x y z
N MET A 1 6.40 19.11 -21.46
CA MET A 1 6.01 18.36 -20.25
C MET A 1 4.52 18.60 -20.04
N PHE A 2 3.68 17.72 -20.59
CA PHE A 2 2.22 17.83 -20.46
C PHE A 2 1.84 17.35 -19.06
N ILE A 3 1.40 18.27 -18.21
CA ILE A 3 0.73 17.96 -16.94
C ILE A 3 -0.56 17.25 -17.33
N SER A 4 -0.64 15.92 -17.15
CA SER A 4 -1.88 15.20 -17.41
C SER A 4 -2.90 15.60 -16.35
N SER A 5 -3.86 16.44 -16.72
CA SER A 5 -4.96 16.91 -15.87
C SER A 5 -5.86 15.78 -15.33
N ASP A 6 -5.73 14.55 -15.85
CA ASP A 6 -6.63 13.43 -15.53
C ASP A 6 -6.32 12.71 -14.22
N ARG A 7 -5.14 12.94 -13.60
CA ARG A 7 -4.74 12.20 -12.39
C ARG A 7 -5.35 12.73 -11.09
N THR A 8 -5.87 13.96 -11.08
CA THR A 8 -6.34 14.63 -9.86
C THR A 8 -7.87 14.69 -9.71
N LEU A 9 -8.66 14.42 -10.74
CA LEU A 9 -10.13 14.53 -10.67
C LEU A 9 -10.80 13.15 -10.66
N GLY A 10 -10.66 12.42 -9.55
CA GLY A 10 -11.37 11.15 -9.36
C GLY A 10 -12.89 11.35 -9.18
N LYS A 11 -13.68 10.31 -9.47
CA LYS A 11 -15.14 10.32 -9.30
C LYS A 11 -15.58 10.75 -7.88
N SER A 12 -14.84 10.35 -6.85
CA SER A 12 -15.08 10.75 -5.46
C SER A 12 -14.88 12.24 -5.21
N PHE A 13 -13.88 12.86 -5.88
CA PHE A 13 -13.62 14.29 -5.78
C PHE A 13 -14.71 15.11 -6.48
N ILE A 14 -15.12 14.69 -7.68
CA ILE A 14 -16.25 15.31 -8.39
C ILE A 14 -17.53 15.20 -7.55
N PHE A 15 -17.78 14.03 -6.97
CA PHE A 15 -18.93 13.82 -6.09
C PHE A 15 -18.91 14.76 -4.89
N LEU A 16 -17.75 14.97 -4.25
CA LEU A 16 -17.59 15.95 -3.18
C LEU A 16 -17.93 17.37 -3.65
N VAL A 17 -17.35 17.84 -4.78
CA VAL A 17 -17.63 19.18 -5.31
C VAL A 17 -19.13 19.40 -5.56
N VAL A 18 -19.80 18.40 -6.15
CA VAL A 18 -21.23 18.44 -6.39
C VAL A 18 -22.01 18.53 -5.07
N MET A 19 -21.68 17.67 -4.11
CA MET A 19 -22.37 17.65 -2.81
C MET A 19 -22.15 18.94 -2.02
N SER A 20 -20.95 19.51 -2.02
CA SER A 20 -20.67 20.79 -1.36
C SER A 20 -21.42 21.94 -2.00
N THR A 21 -21.57 21.92 -3.33
CA THR A 21 -22.36 22.92 -4.06
C THR A 21 -23.84 22.82 -3.70
N ILE A 22 -24.37 21.60 -3.65
CA ILE A 22 -25.76 21.33 -3.23
C ILE A 22 -25.96 21.81 -1.78
N LEU A 23 -25.06 21.43 -0.88
CA LEU A 23 -25.11 21.80 0.53
C LEU A 23 -25.05 23.32 0.73
N ALA A 24 -24.19 24.02 -0.02
CA ALA A 24 -24.07 25.47 0.01
C ALA A 24 -25.34 26.16 -0.50
N GLY A 25 -25.86 25.71 -1.65
CA GLY A 25 -27.10 26.24 -2.23
C GLY A 25 -28.31 26.02 -1.32
N LEU A 26 -28.41 24.83 -0.72
CA LEU A 26 -29.50 24.48 0.20
C LEU A 26 -29.39 25.25 1.52
N SER A 27 -28.16 25.47 2.04
CA SER A 27 -27.91 26.33 3.18
C SER A 27 -28.42 27.76 2.96
N ALA A 28 -28.09 28.35 1.80
CA ALA A 28 -28.56 29.68 1.44
C ALA A 28 -30.08 29.73 1.27
N ALA A 29 -30.68 28.73 0.61
CA ALA A 29 -32.12 28.65 0.43
C ALA A 29 -32.86 28.52 1.77
N VAL A 30 -32.42 27.64 2.66
CA VAL A 30 -33.00 27.46 4.00
C VAL A 30 -32.89 28.74 4.82
N PHE A 31 -31.73 29.42 4.78
CA PHE A 31 -31.55 30.68 5.49
C PHE A 31 -32.46 31.80 4.96
N LEU A 32 -32.67 31.88 3.64
CA LEU A 32 -33.49 32.93 3.04
C LEU A 32 -35.00 32.65 3.15
N LEU A 33 -35.41 31.38 3.08
CA LEU A 33 -36.82 30.98 3.09
C LEU A 33 -37.41 30.88 4.50
N VAL A 34 -36.60 30.56 5.51
CA VAL A 34 -37.07 30.51 6.90
C VAL A 34 -37.06 31.93 7.49
N ALA A 35 -38.26 32.46 7.71
CA ALA A 35 -38.46 33.78 8.30
C ALA A 35 -37.77 33.88 9.67
N PRO A 36 -37.16 35.03 10.02
CA PRO A 36 -36.37 35.19 11.24
C PRO A 36 -37.11 34.77 12.52
N GLU A 37 -38.42 35.02 12.55
CA GLU A 37 -39.28 34.84 13.70
C GLU A 37 -39.57 33.37 14.04
N VAL A 38 -39.31 32.46 13.09
CA VAL A 38 -39.56 31.02 13.22
C VAL A 38 -38.27 30.21 13.42
N ARG A 39 -37.11 30.88 13.52
CA ARG A 39 -35.81 30.24 13.70
C ARG A 39 -35.61 29.83 15.16
N THR A 40 -35.89 28.57 15.44
CA THR A 40 -35.70 27.95 16.76
C THR A 40 -34.23 27.61 17.03
N ASP A 41 -33.91 27.18 18.26
CA ASP A 41 -32.56 26.70 18.61
C ASP A 41 -32.12 25.50 17.75
N ILE A 42 -33.07 24.62 17.38
CA ILE A 42 -32.81 23.48 16.51
C ILE A 42 -32.39 23.96 15.11
N PHE A 43 -33.05 25.01 14.59
CA PHE A 43 -32.66 25.61 13.32
C PHE A 43 -31.21 26.11 13.36
N TRP A 44 -30.83 26.86 14.39
CA TRP A 44 -29.48 27.40 14.51
C TRP A 44 -28.44 26.30 14.69
N ALA A 45 -28.72 25.27 15.51
CA ALA A 45 -27.83 24.13 15.67
C ALA A 45 -27.58 23.40 14.33
N SER A 46 -28.65 23.08 13.58
CA SER A 46 -28.55 22.47 12.26
C SER A 46 -27.81 23.36 11.25
N PHE A 47 -28.07 24.67 11.28
CA PHE A 47 -27.40 25.63 10.40
C PHE A 47 -25.89 25.71 10.65
N TRP A 48 -25.46 25.74 11.92
CA TRP A 48 -24.04 25.71 12.26
C TRP A 48 -23.36 24.42 11.83
N VAL A 49 -24.04 23.27 11.92
CA VAL A 49 -23.50 21.99 11.43
C VAL A 49 -23.32 22.00 9.91
N ILE A 50 -24.26 22.59 9.16
CA ILE A 50 -24.11 22.78 7.72
C ILE A 50 -22.89 23.66 7.42
N LEU A 51 -22.75 24.79 8.10
CA LEU A 51 -21.60 25.69 7.89
C LEU A 51 -20.27 24.99 8.21
N PHE A 52 -20.22 24.22 9.30
CA PHE A 52 -19.06 23.42 9.65
C PHE A 52 -18.70 22.39 8.57
N ALA A 53 -19.70 21.66 8.04
CA ALA A 53 -19.50 20.69 6.97
C ALA A 53 -18.98 21.36 5.68
N LEU A 54 -19.50 22.54 5.34
CA LEU A 54 -19.00 23.33 4.21
C LEU A 54 -17.55 23.77 4.41
N VAL A 55 -17.21 24.32 5.59
CA VAL A 55 -15.83 24.71 5.90
C VAL A 55 -14.90 23.50 5.78
N LEU A 56 -15.28 22.36 6.35
CA LEU A 56 -14.50 21.13 6.25
C LEU A 56 -14.27 20.69 4.80
N SER A 57 -15.34 20.70 3.98
CA SER A 57 -15.22 20.34 2.57
C SER A 57 -14.36 21.33 1.79
N PHE A 58 -14.58 22.63 1.94
CA PHE A 58 -13.75 23.64 1.25
C PHE A 58 -12.29 23.57 1.67
N SER A 59 -12.00 23.40 2.97
CA SER A 59 -10.64 23.18 3.46
C SER A 59 -10.02 21.94 2.79
N TYR A 60 -10.77 20.86 2.66
CA TYR A 60 -10.30 19.67 1.98
C TYR A 60 -10.11 19.87 0.47
N LEU A 61 -11.01 20.59 -0.22
CA LEU A 61 -10.86 20.91 -1.64
C LEU A 61 -9.59 21.72 -1.91
N ILE A 62 -9.30 22.71 -1.06
CA ILE A 62 -8.06 23.49 -1.11
C ILE A 62 -6.85 22.58 -0.86
N PHE A 63 -6.90 21.77 0.19
CA PHE A 63 -5.84 20.81 0.50
C PHE A 63 -5.58 19.86 -0.67
N HIS A 64 -6.63 19.29 -1.27
CA HIS A 64 -6.55 18.38 -2.40
C HIS A 64 -5.96 19.06 -3.65
N ALA A 65 -6.32 20.32 -3.92
CA ALA A 65 -5.77 21.08 -5.04
C ALA A 65 -4.28 21.40 -4.87
N VAL A 66 -3.84 21.69 -3.64
CA VAL A 66 -2.43 21.98 -3.33
C VAL A 66 -1.60 20.68 -3.31
N VAL A 67 -2.02 19.69 -2.53
CA VAL A 67 -1.30 18.43 -2.34
C VAL A 67 -1.31 17.56 -3.59
N GLY A 68 -2.41 17.58 -4.35
CA GLY A 68 -2.51 16.86 -5.61
C GLY A 68 -1.66 17.44 -6.74
N ARG A 69 -1.11 18.65 -6.59
CA ARG A 69 -0.19 19.27 -7.56
C ARG A 69 1.26 18.81 -7.36
N ASP A 70 1.62 18.50 -6.12
CA ASP A 70 3.00 18.26 -5.69
C ASP A 70 3.25 16.79 -5.28
N ASP A 71 2.31 15.88 -5.57
CA ASP A 71 2.35 14.44 -5.23
C ASP A 71 2.63 14.15 -3.74
N PHE A 72 2.32 15.09 -2.84
CA PHE A 72 2.63 14.99 -1.40
C PHE A 72 1.85 13.88 -0.68
N ALA A 73 0.72 13.41 -1.23
CA ALA A 73 -0.10 12.38 -0.62
C ALA A 73 -0.55 11.32 -1.65
N PRO A 74 -0.65 10.04 -1.26
CA PRO A 74 -1.04 8.98 -2.17
C PRO A 74 -2.49 9.18 -2.64
N ILE A 75 -2.72 9.11 -3.96
CA ILE A 75 -4.04 9.32 -4.60
C ILE A 75 -5.17 8.52 -3.92
N PRO A 76 -5.01 7.24 -3.52
CA PRO A 76 -6.10 6.52 -2.88
C PRO A 76 -6.47 7.06 -1.49
N LEU A 77 -5.54 7.70 -0.77
CA LEU A 77 -5.84 8.42 0.49
C LEU A 77 -6.73 9.63 0.21
N LEU A 78 -6.34 10.42 -0.79
CA LEU A 78 -7.11 11.57 -1.23
C LEU A 78 -8.52 11.12 -1.65
N LEU A 79 -8.65 10.09 -2.50
CA LEU A 79 -9.96 9.58 -2.90
C LEU A 79 -10.80 8.99 -1.75
N GLY A 80 -10.14 8.40 -0.74
CA GLY A 80 -10.82 7.92 0.46
C GLY A 80 -11.38 9.07 1.30
N ILE A 81 -10.57 10.10 1.56
CA ILE A 81 -11.01 11.28 2.34
C ILE A 81 -12.12 12.04 1.61
N SER A 82 -12.02 12.25 0.29
CA SER A 82 -13.11 12.90 -0.46
C SER A 82 -14.43 12.14 -0.35
N ARG A 83 -14.38 10.80 -0.37
CA ARG A 83 -15.57 9.97 -0.18
C ARG A 83 -16.16 10.10 1.23
N THR A 84 -15.34 10.09 2.27
CA THR A 84 -15.83 10.18 3.66
C THR A 84 -16.44 11.55 3.95
N VAL A 85 -15.81 12.63 3.47
CA VAL A 85 -16.36 13.99 3.58
C VAL A 85 -17.69 14.10 2.82
N ALA A 86 -17.77 13.61 1.59
CA ALA A 86 -19.01 13.69 0.82
C ALA A 86 -20.15 12.87 1.43
N LEU A 87 -19.86 11.69 1.99
CA LEU A 87 -20.85 10.91 2.75
C LEU A 87 -21.31 11.64 4.01
N TYR A 88 -20.41 12.35 4.68
CA TYR A 88 -20.75 13.18 5.83
C TYR A 88 -21.66 14.35 5.42
N GLU A 89 -21.44 15.00 4.28
CA GLU A 89 -22.36 16.03 3.77
C GLU A 89 -23.77 15.49 3.49
N VAL A 90 -23.88 14.30 2.87
CA VAL A 90 -25.17 13.64 2.67
C VAL A 90 -25.85 13.34 4.01
N PHE A 91 -25.10 12.83 4.98
CA PHE A 91 -25.61 12.60 6.33
C PHE A 91 -26.10 13.88 7.00
N VAL A 92 -25.35 14.98 6.89
CA VAL A 92 -25.76 16.29 7.42
C VAL A 92 -27.05 16.75 6.76
N LEU A 93 -27.17 16.67 5.44
CA LEU A 93 -28.40 17.05 4.71
C LEU A 93 -29.62 16.27 5.22
N VAL A 94 -29.51 14.95 5.30
CA VAL A 94 -30.60 14.08 5.77
C VAL A 94 -30.95 14.38 7.23
N THR A 95 -29.94 14.54 8.09
CA THR A 95 -30.15 14.78 9.52
C THR A 95 -30.80 16.13 9.77
N VAL A 96 -30.38 17.18 9.05
CA VAL A 96 -30.99 18.51 9.16
C VAL A 96 -32.45 18.46 8.69
N LEU A 97 -32.74 17.76 7.59
CA LEU A 97 -34.12 17.58 7.14
C LEU A 97 -34.98 16.91 8.22
N ILE A 98 -34.45 15.86 8.87
CA ILE A 98 -35.16 15.17 9.95
C ILE A 98 -35.35 16.10 11.16
N CYS A 99 -34.32 16.81 11.62
CA CYS A 99 -34.43 17.71 12.78
C CYS A 99 -35.40 18.87 12.53
N LEU A 100 -35.46 19.40 11.30
CA LEU A 100 -36.33 20.54 10.97
C LEU A 100 -37.78 20.12 10.70
N PHE A 101 -38.01 18.97 10.06
CA PHE A 101 -39.35 18.53 9.64
C PHE A 101 -39.99 17.48 10.57
N TYR A 102 -39.26 16.96 11.56
CA TYR A 102 -39.80 16.03 12.56
C TYR A 102 -39.80 16.66 13.96
N PRO A 103 -40.90 17.33 14.36
CA PRO A 103 -40.95 18.21 15.54
C PRO A 103 -40.89 17.49 16.90
N ARG A 104 -40.64 16.17 16.93
CA ARG A 104 -40.52 15.38 18.16
C ARG A 104 -39.08 15.20 18.66
N LEU A 105 -38.07 15.68 17.91
CA LEU A 105 -36.68 15.62 18.38
C LEU A 105 -36.37 16.75 19.37
N SER A 106 -35.73 16.41 20.48
CA SER A 106 -35.10 17.41 21.34
C SER A 106 -33.83 17.96 20.71
N LEU A 107 -33.44 19.18 21.09
CA LEU A 107 -32.17 19.78 20.70
C LEU A 107 -30.97 18.86 21.03
N THR A 108 -30.99 18.25 22.21
CA THR A 108 -29.95 17.31 22.66
C THR A 108 -29.84 16.08 21.79
N ALA A 109 -30.98 15.51 21.35
CA ALA A 109 -30.99 14.37 20.44
C ALA A 109 -30.44 14.77 19.05
N CYS A 110 -30.83 15.94 18.54
CA CYS A 110 -30.32 16.43 17.25
C CYS A 110 -28.79 16.61 17.28
N LEU A 111 -28.26 17.25 18.33
CA LEU A 111 -26.81 17.42 18.50
C LEU A 111 -26.08 16.10 18.66
N ALA A 112 -26.61 15.16 19.44
CA ALA A 112 -26.01 13.85 19.64
C ALA A 112 -25.88 13.06 18.32
N VAL A 113 -26.91 13.10 17.47
CA VAL A 113 -26.88 12.46 16.15
C VAL A 113 -25.82 13.09 15.25
N HIS A 114 -25.68 14.42 15.23
CA HIS A 114 -24.64 15.10 14.47
C HIS A 114 -23.23 14.72 14.94
N ILE A 115 -22.98 14.71 16.25
CA ILE A 115 -21.68 14.33 16.83
C ILE A 115 -21.36 12.88 16.51
N ALA A 116 -22.32 11.97 16.73
CA ALA A 116 -22.12 10.54 16.44
C ALA A 116 -21.85 10.30 14.95
N GLY A 117 -22.60 10.95 14.07
CA GLY A 117 -22.41 10.86 12.63
C GLY A 117 -21.03 11.37 12.19
N PHE A 118 -20.56 12.48 12.76
CA PHE A 118 -19.21 13.00 12.50
C PHE A 118 -18.13 12.00 12.93
N LEU A 119 -18.21 11.47 14.15
CA LEU A 119 -17.24 10.52 14.68
C LEU A 119 -17.18 9.24 13.83
N VAL A 120 -18.33 8.72 13.42
CA VAL A 120 -18.42 7.48 12.62
C VAL A 120 -17.94 7.70 11.18
N LEU A 121 -18.44 8.74 10.50
CA LEU A 121 -18.19 8.93 9.08
C LEU A 121 -16.82 9.55 8.80
N VAL A 122 -16.47 10.62 9.53
CA VAL A 122 -15.19 11.32 9.34
C VAL A 122 -14.08 10.60 10.11
N GLY A 123 -14.29 10.34 11.40
CA GLY A 123 -13.30 9.64 12.24
C GLY A 123 -13.09 8.19 11.82
N GLY A 124 -14.15 7.39 11.83
CA GLY A 124 -14.11 5.98 11.42
C GLY A 124 -13.73 5.78 9.96
N GLY A 125 -14.31 6.57 9.05
CA GLY A 125 -13.95 6.52 7.63
C GLY A 125 -12.49 6.90 7.34
N GLY A 126 -11.96 7.91 8.05
CA GLY A 126 -10.55 8.27 7.99
C GLY A 126 -9.63 7.14 8.44
N LEU A 127 -9.95 6.51 9.59
CA LEU A 127 -9.19 5.38 10.11
C LEU A 127 -9.18 4.19 9.15
N ILE A 128 -10.34 3.81 8.61
CA ILE A 128 -10.47 2.70 7.64
C ILE A 128 -9.64 2.98 6.38
N THR A 129 -9.64 4.24 5.90
CA THR A 129 -8.87 4.63 4.71
C THR A 129 -7.37 4.45 4.96
N VAL A 130 -6.86 4.90 6.10
CA VAL A 130 -5.45 4.74 6.46
C VAL A 130 -5.09 3.27 6.62
N LEU A 131 -5.89 2.49 7.36
CA LEU A 131 -5.65 1.06 7.55
C LEU A 131 -5.66 0.29 6.21
N SER A 132 -6.57 0.64 5.30
CA SER A 132 -6.65 0.02 3.97
C SER A 132 -5.43 0.33 3.11
N LEU A 133 -4.87 1.54 3.23
CA LEU A 133 -3.63 1.91 2.54
C LEU A 133 -2.45 1.14 3.09
N THR A 134 -2.32 1.07 4.42
CA THR A 134 -1.24 0.31 5.06
C THR A 134 -1.31 -1.17 4.67
N ALA A 135 -2.49 -1.78 4.71
CA ALA A 135 -2.69 -3.17 4.28
C ALA A 135 -2.32 -3.39 2.80
N ARG A 136 -2.72 -2.45 1.92
CA ARG A 136 -2.40 -2.54 0.49
C ARG A 136 -0.89 -2.38 0.22
N GLU A 137 -0.22 -1.52 0.98
CA GLU A 137 1.23 -1.32 0.88
C GLU A 137 1.99 -2.56 1.34
N THR A 138 1.56 -3.19 2.45
CA THR A 138 2.13 -4.45 2.93
C THR A 138 1.93 -5.59 1.92
N ASP A 139 0.74 -5.71 1.34
CA ASP A 139 0.43 -6.75 0.35
C ASP A 139 1.24 -6.56 -0.94
N MET A 140 1.39 -5.32 -1.41
CA MET A 140 2.18 -5.01 -2.59
C MET A 140 3.67 -5.27 -2.35
N GLY A 141 4.19 -4.94 -1.17
CA GLY A 141 5.56 -5.27 -0.77
C GLY A 141 5.80 -6.78 -0.78
N ALA A 142 4.89 -7.57 -0.20
CA ALA A 142 4.97 -9.03 -0.20
C ALA A 142 4.90 -9.62 -1.62
N SER A 143 4.02 -9.09 -2.48
CA SER A 143 3.91 -9.50 -3.88
C SER A 143 5.18 -9.23 -4.68
N LEU A 144 5.81 -8.06 -4.51
CA LEU A 144 7.06 -7.72 -5.19
C LEU A 144 8.19 -8.65 -4.73
N LYS A 145 8.32 -8.89 -3.43
CA LYS A 145 9.31 -9.83 -2.86
C LYS A 145 9.16 -11.23 -3.47
N ARG A 146 7.93 -11.76 -3.53
CA ARG A 146 7.63 -13.06 -4.18
C ARG A 146 8.07 -13.08 -5.64
N SER A 147 7.76 -12.02 -6.39
CA SER A 147 8.16 -11.91 -7.79
C SER A 147 9.69 -11.87 -7.95
N ARG A 148 10.41 -11.16 -7.08
CA ARG A 148 11.87 -11.02 -7.17
C ARG A 148 12.57 -12.34 -6.82
N LEU A 149 12.13 -13.02 -5.76
CA LEU A 149 12.62 -14.35 -5.38
C LEU A 149 12.39 -15.37 -6.51
N PHE A 150 11.22 -15.33 -7.15
CA PHE A 150 10.94 -16.17 -8.32
C PHE A 150 11.92 -15.90 -9.48
N VAL A 151 12.21 -14.63 -9.79
CA VAL A 151 13.21 -14.28 -10.82
C VAL A 151 14.58 -14.86 -10.47
N GLN A 152 15.03 -14.72 -9.23
CA GLN A 152 16.33 -15.28 -8.81
C GLN A 152 16.36 -16.81 -8.90
N MET A 153 15.27 -17.49 -8.51
CA MET A 153 15.13 -18.93 -8.65
C MET A 153 15.24 -19.38 -10.12
N THR A 154 14.59 -18.67 -11.05
CA THR A 154 14.64 -18.99 -12.48
C THR A 154 16.02 -18.75 -13.10
N ARG A 155 16.72 -17.69 -12.67
CA ARG A 155 18.11 -17.42 -13.11
C ARG A 155 19.06 -18.54 -12.67
N VAL A 156 18.98 -18.94 -11.40
CA VAL A 156 19.79 -20.06 -10.88
C VAL A 156 19.46 -21.37 -11.61
N ALA A 157 18.19 -21.61 -11.94
CA ALA A 157 17.80 -22.77 -12.73
C ALA A 157 18.43 -22.76 -14.13
N SER A 158 18.42 -21.61 -14.83
CA SER A 158 19.07 -21.45 -16.14
C SER A 158 20.56 -21.75 -16.08
N LEU A 159 21.26 -21.26 -15.05
CA LEU A 159 22.69 -21.52 -14.86
C LEU A 159 23.01 -23.00 -14.65
N ILE A 160 22.15 -23.72 -13.91
CA ILE A 160 22.28 -25.17 -13.72
C ILE A 160 22.14 -25.89 -15.06
N ASP A 161 21.12 -25.53 -15.85
CA ASP A 161 20.88 -26.13 -17.16
C ASP A 161 22.04 -25.85 -18.12
N GLU A 162 22.52 -24.61 -18.20
CA GLU A 162 23.68 -24.21 -19.00
C GLU A 162 24.96 -24.96 -18.63
N LEU A 163 25.26 -25.10 -17.33
CA LEU A 163 26.41 -25.86 -16.85
C LEU A 163 26.29 -27.35 -17.18
N SER A 164 25.10 -27.92 -17.06
CA SER A 164 24.85 -29.34 -17.34
C SER A 164 24.96 -29.69 -18.82
N LEU A 165 24.61 -28.75 -19.71
CA LEU A 165 24.71 -28.90 -21.16
C LEU A 165 26.10 -28.52 -21.70
N SER A 166 26.97 -27.97 -20.86
CA SER A 166 28.32 -27.56 -21.26
C SER A 166 29.25 -28.77 -21.45
N PRO A 167 30.25 -28.68 -22.35
CA PRO A 167 31.27 -29.73 -22.49
C PRO A 167 32.16 -29.89 -21.24
N PHE A 168 32.04 -28.97 -20.27
CA PHE A 168 32.80 -28.95 -19.03
C PHE A 168 31.96 -29.39 -17.82
N ALA A 169 30.80 -30.01 -18.03
CA ALA A 169 29.87 -30.41 -16.97
C ALA A 169 30.53 -31.23 -15.85
N ALA A 170 31.48 -32.12 -16.18
CA ALA A 170 32.23 -32.89 -15.18
C ALA A 170 33.10 -32.00 -14.27
N GLN A 171 33.73 -30.96 -14.83
CA GLN A 171 34.56 -30.01 -14.08
C GLN A 171 33.72 -29.04 -13.22
N ALA A 172 32.50 -28.74 -13.64
CA ALA A 172 31.58 -27.84 -12.94
C ALA A 172 30.55 -28.55 -12.04
N SER A 173 30.70 -29.86 -11.82
CA SER A 173 29.72 -30.68 -11.08
C SER A 173 29.46 -30.15 -9.66
N ASP A 174 30.51 -29.81 -8.92
CA ASP A 174 30.40 -29.25 -7.57
C ASP A 174 29.67 -27.89 -7.55
N LEU A 175 29.94 -27.04 -8.55
CA LEU A 175 29.27 -25.75 -8.73
C LEU A 175 27.78 -25.95 -9.05
N ALA A 176 27.46 -26.85 -9.98
CA ALA A 176 26.09 -27.17 -10.36
C ALA A 176 25.29 -27.71 -9.17
N ASP A 177 25.88 -28.56 -8.33
CA ASP A 177 25.22 -29.07 -7.12
C ASP A 177 25.05 -28.00 -6.04
N ALA A 178 26.01 -27.08 -5.89
CA ALA A 178 25.87 -25.93 -5.00
C ALA A 178 24.74 -25.00 -5.46
N LEU A 179 24.60 -24.77 -6.77
CA LEU A 179 23.50 -23.99 -7.35
C LEU A 179 22.13 -24.67 -7.18
N LYS A 180 22.05 -26.01 -7.33
CA LYS A 180 20.80 -26.75 -7.05
C LYS A 180 20.36 -26.57 -5.60
N LYS A 181 21.30 -26.62 -4.65
CA LYS A 181 21.02 -26.36 -3.23
C LYS A 181 20.57 -24.91 -3.01
N LEU A 182 21.19 -23.94 -3.68
CA LEU A 182 20.81 -22.53 -3.59
C LEU A 182 19.39 -22.30 -4.14
N ARG A 183 19.05 -22.92 -5.27
CA ARG A 183 17.69 -22.88 -5.85
C ARG A 183 16.64 -23.39 -4.86
N LEU A 184 16.94 -24.51 -4.20
CA LEU A 184 16.04 -25.11 -3.22
C LEU A 184 15.90 -24.23 -1.96
N ALA A 185 16.97 -23.59 -1.52
CA ALA A 185 16.92 -22.64 -0.41
C ALA A 185 16.08 -21.40 -0.75
N ILE A 186 16.23 -20.84 -1.95
CA ILE A 186 15.37 -19.73 -2.43
C ILE A 186 13.89 -20.17 -2.46
N GLN A 187 13.60 -21.38 -2.93
CA GLN A 187 12.24 -21.91 -2.97
C GLN A 187 11.60 -22.08 -1.58
N MET A 188 12.39 -22.43 -0.57
CA MET A 188 11.93 -22.61 0.81
C MET A 188 11.88 -21.31 1.62
N THR A 189 12.36 -20.20 1.05
CA THR A 189 12.40 -18.92 1.75
C THR A 189 10.99 -18.34 1.89
N ASN A 190 10.61 -17.97 3.11
CA ASN A 190 9.35 -17.28 3.34
C ASN A 190 9.46 -15.80 2.91
N PRO A 191 8.73 -15.36 1.87
CA PRO A 191 8.76 -13.97 1.40
C PRO A 191 8.23 -12.97 2.43
N ASP A 192 7.49 -13.45 3.43
CA ASP A 192 6.79 -12.63 4.42
C ASP A 192 7.63 -12.41 5.70
N SER A 193 8.92 -12.76 5.72
CA SER A 193 9.81 -12.52 6.87
C SER A 193 10.23 -11.05 6.99
N SER A 194 10.43 -10.59 8.23
CA SER A 194 10.67 -9.18 8.60
C SER A 194 11.94 -8.60 7.98
N ASP A 195 12.96 -9.43 7.74
CA ASP A 195 14.29 -9.00 7.28
C ASP A 195 14.41 -9.01 5.74
N GLY A 196 13.28 -9.19 5.04
CA GLY A 196 13.26 -9.55 3.63
C GLY A 196 13.89 -8.54 2.66
N LEU A 197 13.97 -7.23 2.95
CA LEU A 197 14.48 -6.25 1.98
C LEU A 197 16.03 -6.28 1.89
N GLU A 198 16.72 -6.22 3.03
CA GLU A 198 18.19 -6.29 3.06
C GLU A 198 18.69 -7.67 2.63
N VAL A 199 17.96 -8.72 3.02
CA VAL A 199 18.26 -10.09 2.60
C VAL A 199 18.07 -10.28 1.09
N GLU A 200 17.03 -9.67 0.51
CA GLU A 200 16.78 -9.72 -0.93
C GLU A 200 17.87 -8.99 -1.73
N GLU A 201 18.27 -7.78 -1.32
CA GLU A 201 19.36 -7.06 -2.00
C GLU A 201 20.68 -7.84 -1.96
N LEU A 202 21.01 -8.42 -0.81
CA LEU A 202 22.19 -9.28 -0.66
C LEU A 202 22.10 -10.54 -1.52
N LEU A 203 20.91 -11.13 -1.64
CA LEU A 203 20.67 -12.30 -2.49
C LEU A 203 20.83 -11.95 -3.97
N VAL A 204 20.24 -10.83 -4.43
CA VAL A 204 20.34 -10.36 -5.82
C VAL A 204 21.81 -10.14 -6.19
N LEU A 205 22.57 -9.41 -5.35
CA LEU A 205 23.99 -9.16 -5.59
C LEU A 205 24.82 -10.44 -5.61
N ALA A 206 24.50 -11.42 -4.77
CA ALA A 206 25.21 -12.69 -4.73
C ALA A 206 24.89 -13.55 -5.96
N VAL A 207 23.62 -13.62 -6.39
CA VAL A 207 23.22 -14.36 -7.61
C VAL A 207 23.81 -13.70 -8.86
N ASP A 208 23.80 -12.37 -8.99
CA ASP A 208 24.42 -11.67 -10.12
C ASP A 208 25.93 -11.95 -10.19
N ALA A 209 26.62 -11.98 -9.06
CA ALA A 209 28.05 -12.31 -9.01
C ALA A 209 28.32 -13.78 -9.40
N VAL A 210 27.46 -14.70 -8.99
CA VAL A 210 27.56 -16.12 -9.35
C VAL A 210 27.25 -16.34 -10.83
N GLU A 211 26.26 -15.63 -11.39
CA GLU A 211 25.94 -15.62 -12.81
C GLU A 211 27.13 -15.15 -13.65
N GLU A 212 27.73 -14.01 -13.29
CA GLU A 212 28.90 -13.47 -13.98
C GLU A 212 30.09 -14.44 -13.96
N LYS A 213 30.35 -15.09 -12.82
CA LYS A 213 31.43 -16.09 -12.72
C LYS A 213 31.10 -17.35 -13.51
N THR A 214 29.86 -17.81 -13.50
CA THR A 214 29.42 -18.98 -14.28
C THR A 214 29.57 -18.71 -15.78
N ARG A 215 29.20 -17.52 -16.26
CA ARG A 215 29.41 -17.11 -17.65
C ARG A 215 30.89 -17.03 -18.02
N ARG A 216 31.74 -16.47 -17.14
CA ARG A 216 33.21 -16.44 -17.34
C ARG A 216 33.82 -17.83 -17.39
N PHE A 217 33.32 -18.77 -16.59
CA PHE A 217 33.74 -20.16 -16.64
C PHE A 217 33.42 -20.79 -18.02
N LEU A 218 32.21 -20.58 -18.52
CA LEU A 218 31.78 -21.09 -19.82
C LEU A 218 32.54 -20.46 -20.99
N SER A 219 32.91 -19.18 -20.89
CA SER A 219 33.65 -18.46 -21.94
C SER A 219 35.18 -18.59 -21.85
N SER A 220 35.71 -19.16 -20.77
CA SER A 220 37.16 -19.21 -20.56
C SER A 220 37.84 -20.13 -21.58
N GLY A 221 38.98 -19.68 -22.10
CA GLY A 221 39.77 -20.40 -23.10
C GLY A 221 40.75 -21.42 -22.52
N SER A 222 40.95 -21.48 -21.20
CA SER A 222 41.95 -22.35 -20.57
C SER A 222 41.43 -23.08 -19.34
N ASP A 223 41.87 -24.33 -19.14
CA ASP A 223 41.48 -25.13 -17.97
C ASP A 223 41.97 -24.53 -16.64
N LEU A 224 43.06 -23.77 -16.69
CA LEU A 224 43.67 -23.16 -15.50
C LEU A 224 42.83 -21.97 -15.02
N GLU A 225 42.32 -21.16 -15.94
CA GLU A 225 41.41 -20.06 -15.65
C GLU A 225 40.03 -20.59 -15.21
N ARG A 226 39.50 -21.66 -15.84
CA ARG A 226 38.27 -22.33 -15.39
C ARG A 226 38.33 -22.77 -13.93
N ARG A 227 39.43 -23.38 -13.48
CA ARG A 227 39.61 -23.78 -12.08
C ARG A 227 39.70 -22.58 -11.12
N SER A 228 40.33 -21.48 -11.54
CA SER A 228 40.36 -20.23 -10.75
C SER A 228 38.96 -19.69 -10.55
N VAL A 229 38.16 -19.63 -11.62
CA VAL A 229 36.78 -19.12 -11.57
C VAL A 229 35.88 -19.99 -10.69
N LEU A 230 36.05 -21.32 -10.71
CA LEU A 230 35.34 -22.23 -9.79
C LEU A 230 35.69 -21.95 -8.32
N GLY A 231 36.98 -21.75 -8.00
CA GLY A 231 37.43 -21.40 -6.66
C GLY A 231 36.88 -20.06 -6.16
N GLU A 232 36.74 -19.08 -7.05
CA GLU A 232 36.15 -17.77 -6.75
C GLU A 232 34.61 -17.80 -6.61
N SER A 233 33.94 -18.82 -7.18
CA SER A 233 32.48 -18.94 -7.15
C SER A 233 31.95 -19.50 -5.82
N ALA A 234 32.71 -20.39 -5.17
CA ALA A 234 32.35 -20.99 -3.88
C ALA A 234 32.02 -19.97 -2.77
N PRO A 235 32.84 -18.92 -2.50
CA PRO A 235 32.53 -17.93 -1.47
C PRO A 235 31.31 -17.06 -1.81
N LEU A 236 30.97 -16.91 -3.10
CA LEU A 236 29.80 -16.13 -3.53
C LEU A 236 28.50 -16.89 -3.27
N ILE A 237 28.51 -18.20 -3.49
CA ILE A 237 27.37 -19.08 -3.18
C ILE A 237 27.15 -19.13 -1.66
N GLU A 238 28.23 -19.24 -0.88
CA GLU A 238 28.16 -19.18 0.58
C GLU A 238 27.60 -17.83 1.07
N LYS A 239 27.95 -16.73 0.40
CA LYS A 239 27.38 -15.40 0.68
C LYS A 239 25.86 -15.37 0.39
N ALA A 240 25.41 -16.00 -0.70
CA ALA A 240 23.99 -16.13 -1.03
C ALA A 240 23.23 -16.94 0.03
N PHE A 241 23.79 -18.08 0.48
CA PHE A 241 23.22 -18.88 1.57
C PHE A 241 23.15 -18.11 2.89
N ASN A 242 24.20 -17.38 3.24
CA ASN A 242 24.22 -16.58 4.46
C ASN A 242 23.22 -15.41 4.42
N ALA A 243 22.91 -14.87 3.23
CA ALA A 243 21.83 -13.90 3.07
C ALA A 243 20.48 -14.56 3.39
N LEU A 244 20.17 -15.70 2.77
CA LEU A 244 18.92 -16.45 3.01
C LEU A 244 18.76 -16.84 4.49
N ARG A 245 19.84 -17.30 5.13
CA ARG A 245 19.83 -17.72 6.54
C ARG A 245 19.65 -16.58 7.54
N ARG A 246 20.01 -15.34 7.17
CA ARG A 246 19.67 -14.15 7.98
C ARG A 246 18.19 -13.82 7.89
N GLY A 247 17.52 -14.15 6.78
CA GLY A 247 16.09 -13.91 6.58
C GLY A 247 15.17 -14.96 7.20
N GLU A 248 15.71 -16.10 7.65
CA GLU A 248 14.97 -17.11 8.41
C GLU A 248 14.89 -16.68 9.88
N ALA A 249 13.70 -16.25 10.32
CA ALA A 249 13.41 -16.18 11.75
C ALA A 249 13.66 -17.57 12.36
N PRO A 250 14.16 -17.67 13.61
CA PRO A 250 14.45 -18.95 14.23
C PRO A 250 13.21 -19.85 14.21
N PRO A 251 13.38 -21.18 14.03
CA PRO A 251 12.25 -22.10 13.99
C PRO A 251 11.40 -21.91 15.24
N ARG A 252 10.10 -21.67 15.05
CA ARG A 252 9.15 -21.61 16.17
C ARG A 252 9.28 -22.90 16.97
N THR A 253 9.61 -22.78 18.25
CA THR A 253 9.62 -23.91 19.16
C THR A 253 8.21 -24.51 19.24
N PRO A 254 8.08 -25.85 19.41
CA PRO A 254 6.78 -26.53 19.42
C PRO A 254 5.77 -25.95 20.42
N GLU A 255 6.22 -25.24 21.46
CA GLU A 255 5.39 -24.51 22.42
C GLU A 255 4.53 -23.39 21.80
N GLN A 256 4.87 -22.87 20.62
CA GLN A 256 4.11 -21.82 19.94
C GLN A 256 3.06 -22.34 18.95
N THR A 257 2.97 -23.66 18.71
CA THR A 257 1.98 -24.24 17.78
C THR A 257 0.67 -24.67 18.43
N GLY A 258 0.51 -24.56 19.75
CA GLY A 258 -0.78 -24.81 20.40
C GLY A 258 -1.40 -26.17 20.07
N VAL A 259 -0.59 -27.17 19.72
CA VAL A 259 -1.02 -28.56 19.63
C VAL A 259 -0.63 -29.22 20.93
N LYS A 260 -1.60 -29.30 21.84
CA LYS A 260 -1.70 -30.42 22.78
C LYS A 260 -2.72 -31.40 22.22
#